data_AF-B8I5C6-F1
#
_entry.id   AF-B8I5C6-F1
#
_cell.length_a   1.000
_cell.length_b   1.000
_cell.length_c   1.000
_cell.angle_alpha   90.00
_cell.angle_beta   90.00
_cell.angle_gamma   90.00
#
_symmetry.space_group_name_H-M   'P 1'
#
loop_
_entity.id
_entity.type
_entity.pdbx_description
1 polymer ?
#
loop_
_entity_poly.entity_id
_entity_poly.type
_entity_poly.pdbx_seq_one_letter_code
_entity_poly.pdbx_strand_id
1 'polypeptide(L)'
;MREKQNVEQIEGILTNIWKEVLYLKTLNVNDRFFDLGGDSFKAEMISDICLEKGIQVTPNDIFNYKSISEIAKNTDIIHEPAKEAFKDDKITEKKLKIKYQRDITTYLHRAIPLCAILTEDSHYSWFYEHYIQLFFITYNNNFSRLEFLEPKNNFEEIFDETYLTYKEQQSDIIEFIEKSIDSGKYLTINIDEYYLPQKGSYNEHHYVHQSMVFGYDKTAGKLMALGFDSNMLFKELIFDYDDFVKAYESAKTNYEFTAPWAETEAIQLLTPKRTEGGCKFNLSRFMEEINKYLDGSESDSSRITKLIPLEEQQMCTDIIYGPQICNAIVESLEKLGRDIVQGLDVQGMVEQFKEKMRGDIMPAIDYRSIHLLYEHKKGLYDRFKYISNNYYTSTKLNTLLEEFNKQVDKLNTARLTFFDLEHMLRFNFDPATISFENIMISFQKVIDTIKSVGDEEEQLLRDICMEFETGYRGGK
;
A
#
# COMPACT_ATOMS: atom_id res chain seq x y z
N MET A 1 -38.82 15.09 26.98
CA MET A 1 -37.96 13.98 27.49
C MET A 1 -37.27 13.24 26.35
N ARG A 2 -37.97 12.78 25.30
CA ARG A 2 -37.35 12.13 24.13
C ARG A 2 -36.34 12.99 23.36
N GLU A 3 -36.64 14.27 23.06
CA GLU A 3 -35.69 15.14 22.34
C GLU A 3 -34.38 15.37 23.12
N LYS A 4 -34.47 15.60 24.43
CA LYS A 4 -33.27 15.78 25.27
C LYS A 4 -32.41 14.52 25.35
N GLN A 5 -33.05 13.35 25.35
CA GLN A 5 -32.38 12.06 25.37
C GLN A 5 -31.70 11.73 24.04
N ASN A 6 -32.24 12.21 22.91
CA ASN A 6 -31.65 12.09 21.58
C ASN A 6 -30.40 12.97 21.44
N VAL A 7 -30.46 14.22 21.92
CA VAL A 7 -29.31 15.14 21.91
C VAL A 7 -28.15 14.58 22.74
N GLU A 8 -28.39 14.09 23.96
CA GLU A 8 -27.35 13.50 24.81
C GLU A 8 -26.71 12.25 24.17
N GLN A 9 -27.49 11.46 23.41
CA GLN A 9 -26.99 10.30 22.67
C GLN A 9 -26.10 10.71 21.49
N ILE A 10 -26.51 11.69 20.69
CA ILE A 10 -25.73 12.20 19.56
C ILE A 10 -24.43 12.86 20.06
N GLU A 11 -24.49 13.64 21.15
CA GLU A 11 -23.30 14.24 21.76
C GLU A 11 -22.28 13.17 22.18
N GLY A 12 -22.74 12.07 22.78
CA GLY A 12 -21.87 10.95 23.18
C GLY A 12 -21.19 10.27 21.99
N ILE A 13 -21.93 10.03 20.91
CA ILE A 13 -21.39 9.40 19.69
C ILE A 13 -20.38 10.33 19.02
N LEU A 14 -20.74 11.60 18.79
CA LEU A 14 -19.85 12.60 18.20
C LEU A 14 -18.58 12.83 19.02
N THR A 15 -18.67 12.80 20.34
CA THR A 15 -17.50 12.94 21.23
C THR A 15 -16.48 11.84 21.00
N ASN A 16 -16.93 10.60 20.81
CA ASN A 16 -16.01 9.47 20.56
C ASN A 16 -15.36 9.60 19.19
N ILE A 17 -16.15 9.93 18.15
CA ILE A 17 -15.65 10.11 16.78
C ILE A 17 -14.61 11.24 16.74
N TRP A 18 -14.90 12.40 17.35
CA TRP A 18 -13.98 13.53 17.33
C TRP A 18 -12.68 13.26 18.09
N LYS A 19 -12.74 12.54 19.22
CA LYS A 19 -11.52 12.13 19.93
C LYS A 19 -10.63 11.24 19.07
N GLU A 20 -11.23 10.32 18.32
CA GLU A 20 -10.52 9.40 17.45
C GLU A 20 -9.90 10.13 16.24
N VAL A 21 -10.68 10.95 15.54
CA VAL A 21 -10.24 11.64 14.31
C VAL A 21 -9.28 12.81 14.61
N LEU A 22 -9.48 13.54 15.71
CA LEU A 22 -8.62 14.66 16.09
C LEU A 22 -7.48 14.24 17.03
N TYR A 23 -7.36 12.95 17.35
CA TYR A 23 -6.33 12.38 18.24
C TYR A 23 -6.31 13.02 19.65
N LEU A 24 -7.48 13.27 20.22
CA LEU A 24 -7.64 13.94 21.52
C LEU A 24 -7.94 12.94 22.64
N LYS A 25 -7.23 13.06 23.76
CA LYS A 25 -7.51 12.26 24.97
C LYS A 25 -8.78 12.72 25.70
N THR A 26 -9.03 14.03 25.72
CA THR A 26 -10.17 14.67 26.40
C THR A 26 -10.78 15.73 25.49
N LEU A 27 -12.11 15.88 25.53
CA LEU A 27 -12.88 16.77 24.67
C LEU A 27 -14.15 17.20 25.41
N ASN A 28 -14.47 18.50 25.42
CA ASN A 28 -15.75 19.01 25.88
C ASN A 28 -16.69 19.23 24.69
N VAL A 29 -17.99 19.01 24.87
CA VAL A 29 -18.99 19.13 23.80
C VAL A 29 -19.13 20.55 23.21
N ASN A 30 -18.60 21.56 23.89
CA ASN A 30 -18.59 22.96 23.43
C ASN A 30 -17.25 23.39 22.82
N ASP A 31 -16.26 22.50 22.77
CA ASP A 31 -14.98 22.81 22.13
C ASP A 31 -15.20 22.96 20.62
N ARG A 32 -14.54 23.96 20.02
CA ARG A 32 -14.76 24.31 18.62
C ARG A 32 -13.86 23.49 17.71
N PHE A 33 -14.45 22.91 16.66
CA PHE A 33 -13.79 21.98 15.74
C PHE A 33 -12.44 22.47 15.21
N PHE A 34 -12.38 23.71 14.72
CA PHE A 34 -11.17 24.29 14.12
C PHE A 34 -10.10 24.65 15.17
N ASP A 35 -10.51 25.00 16.39
CA ASP A 35 -9.58 25.32 17.49
C ASP A 35 -8.86 24.06 18.00
N LEU A 36 -9.44 22.88 17.73
CA LEU A 36 -8.87 21.56 18.04
C LEU A 36 -8.01 20.98 16.91
N GLY A 37 -7.74 21.74 15.85
CA GLY A 37 -6.95 21.29 14.69
C GLY A 37 -7.77 20.51 13.66
N GLY A 38 -9.09 20.68 13.62
CA GLY A 38 -9.94 20.20 12.54
C GLY A 38 -9.72 20.96 11.23
N ASP A 39 -9.80 20.24 10.11
CA ASP A 39 -9.71 20.76 8.75
C ASP A 39 -10.79 20.12 7.86
N SER A 40 -10.84 20.48 6.57
CA SER A 40 -11.84 19.97 5.63
C SER A 40 -11.78 18.45 5.46
N PHE A 41 -10.59 17.86 5.49
CA PHE A 41 -10.40 16.41 5.36
C PHE A 41 -10.94 15.67 6.59
N LYS A 42 -10.67 16.17 7.79
CA LYS A 42 -11.19 15.58 9.03
C LYS A 42 -12.70 15.76 9.16
N ALA A 43 -13.26 16.85 8.66
CA ALA A 43 -14.71 17.06 8.63
C ALA A 43 -15.42 16.04 7.72
N GLU A 44 -14.81 15.72 6.57
CA GLU A 44 -15.28 14.69 5.66
C GLU A 44 -15.22 13.30 6.31
N MET A 45 -14.08 12.95 6.93
CA MET A 45 -13.92 11.71 7.67
C MET A 45 -14.94 11.55 8.82
N ILE A 46 -15.22 12.62 9.58
CA ILE A 46 -16.20 12.60 10.66
C ILE A 46 -17.62 12.39 10.10
N SER A 47 -17.96 13.05 8.99
CA SER A 47 -19.25 12.90 8.30
C SER A 47 -19.49 11.45 7.89
N ASP A 48 -18.50 10.79 7.30
CA ASP A 48 -18.60 9.41 6.85
C ASP A 48 -18.81 8.44 8.03
N ILE A 49 -18.04 8.60 9.12
CA ILE A 49 -18.19 7.77 10.34
C ILE A 49 -19.55 8.02 11.02
N CYS A 50 -20.07 9.25 10.97
CA CYS A 50 -21.40 9.57 11.50
C CYS A 50 -22.49 8.84 10.71
N LEU A 51 -22.37 8.84 9.37
CA LEU A 51 -23.30 8.16 8.48
C LEU A 51 -23.31 6.64 8.74
N GLU A 52 -22.15 6.02 8.91
CA GLU A 52 -22.01 4.61 9.31
C GLU A 52 -22.70 4.29 10.65
N LYS A 53 -22.79 5.26 11.55
CA LYS A 53 -23.45 5.14 12.86
C LYS A 53 -24.92 5.60 12.85
N GLY A 54 -25.49 5.86 11.67
CA GLY A 54 -26.89 6.24 11.52
C GLY A 54 -27.20 7.67 11.99
N ILE A 55 -26.22 8.58 11.93
CA ILE A 55 -26.39 10.00 12.23
C ILE A 55 -26.06 10.82 10.97
N GLN A 56 -26.98 11.69 10.55
CA GLN A 56 -26.78 12.50 9.34
C GLN A 56 -26.04 13.82 9.66
N VAL A 57 -24.71 13.79 9.71
CA VAL A 57 -23.89 15.00 9.84
C VAL A 57 -23.08 15.18 8.57
N THR A 58 -23.28 16.28 7.85
CA THR A 58 -22.45 16.62 6.67
C THR A 58 -21.24 17.45 7.06
N PRO A 59 -20.19 17.54 6.22
CA PRO A 59 -19.06 18.44 6.49
C PRO A 59 -19.52 19.89 6.62
N ASN A 60 -20.51 20.31 5.84
CA ASN A 60 -21.08 21.65 5.93
C ASN A 60 -21.74 21.92 7.29
N ASP A 61 -22.36 20.90 7.91
CA ASP A 61 -22.93 21.02 9.26
C ASP A 61 -21.84 21.24 10.31
N ILE A 62 -20.68 20.57 10.19
CA ILE A 62 -19.54 20.74 11.11
C ILE A 62 -18.95 22.16 11.00
N PHE A 63 -18.92 22.72 9.79
CA PHE A 63 -18.43 24.08 9.55
C PHE A 63 -19.40 25.14 10.11
N ASN A 64 -20.71 24.90 10.01
CA ASN A 64 -21.75 25.82 10.45
C ASN A 64 -22.02 25.73 11.96
N TYR A 65 -22.07 24.52 12.50
CA TYR A 65 -22.34 24.21 13.91
C TYR A 65 -21.03 23.77 14.57
N LYS A 66 -20.24 24.75 15.00
CA LYS A 66 -18.79 24.62 15.21
C LYS A 66 -18.39 23.73 16.39
N SER A 67 -19.35 23.17 17.13
CA SER A 67 -19.14 22.32 18.30
C SER A 67 -20.11 21.14 18.31
N ILE A 68 -19.75 20.06 19.02
CA ILE A 68 -20.57 18.84 19.15
C ILE A 68 -21.98 19.16 19.68
N SER A 69 -22.09 20.05 20.66
CA SER A 69 -23.40 20.40 21.23
C SER A 69 -24.28 21.18 20.25
N GLU A 70 -23.69 21.96 19.36
CA GLU A 70 -24.42 22.67 18.30
C GLU A 70 -24.85 21.70 17.20
N ILE A 71 -23.99 20.75 16.80
CA ILE A 71 -24.33 19.73 15.80
C ILE A 71 -25.46 18.84 16.34
N ALA A 72 -25.33 18.33 17.57
CA ALA A 72 -26.31 17.43 18.17
C ALA A 72 -27.71 18.04 18.34
N LYS A 73 -27.82 19.38 18.43
CA LYS A 73 -29.11 20.09 18.48
C LYS A 73 -29.76 20.26 17.11
N ASN A 74 -28.99 20.16 16.03
CA ASN A 74 -29.43 20.43 14.66
C ASN A 74 -29.38 19.18 13.77
N THR A 75 -29.20 17.99 14.35
CA THR A 75 -29.13 16.70 13.64
C THR A 75 -30.04 15.66 14.29
N ASP A 76 -30.67 14.82 13.47
CA ASP A 76 -31.51 13.70 13.91
C ASP A 76 -30.84 12.33 13.65
N ILE A 77 -31.23 11.31 14.42
CA ILE A 77 -30.85 9.91 14.19
C ILE A 77 -31.77 9.32 13.11
N ILE A 78 -31.19 8.76 12.05
CA ILE A 78 -31.93 8.28 10.88
C ILE A 78 -32.34 6.80 10.98
N HIS A 79 -31.80 6.04 11.95
CA HIS A 79 -32.21 4.66 12.28
C HIS A 79 -32.20 4.37 13.80
N GLU A 80 -33.35 3.95 14.37
CA GLU A 80 -33.38 3.30 15.69
C GLU A 80 -32.91 1.84 15.57
N PRO A 81 -32.14 1.30 16.55
CA PRO A 81 -31.67 -0.08 16.52
C PRO A 81 -32.84 -1.06 16.57
N ALA A 82 -32.94 -1.93 15.56
CA ALA A 82 -34.05 -2.86 15.39
C ALA A 82 -34.09 -3.92 16.51
N LYS A 83 -35.27 -4.07 17.12
CA LYS A 83 -35.63 -5.19 17.99
C LYS A 83 -35.78 -6.48 17.18
N GLU A 84 -35.23 -7.55 17.75
CA GLU A 84 -35.20 -8.93 17.26
C GLU A 84 -36.52 -9.48 16.70
N ALA A 85 -36.41 -10.25 15.62
CA ALA A 85 -37.30 -11.36 15.30
C ALA A 85 -36.48 -12.53 14.72
N PHE A 86 -36.61 -13.70 15.34
CA PHE A 86 -35.90 -14.93 15.01
C PHE A 86 -36.50 -15.68 13.79
N LYS A 87 -35.61 -16.22 12.93
CA LYS A 87 -35.59 -17.57 12.29
C LYS A 87 -35.27 -17.56 10.78
N ASP A 88 -34.01 -17.85 10.43
CA ASP A 88 -33.50 -19.09 9.81
C ASP A 88 -32.01 -18.84 9.48
N ASP A 89 -31.06 -19.54 10.12
CA ASP A 89 -29.63 -19.20 10.16
C ASP A 89 -28.89 -19.45 8.83
N LYS A 90 -29.27 -18.73 7.77
CA LYS A 90 -28.38 -18.54 6.61
C LYS A 90 -27.63 -17.24 6.82
N ILE A 91 -26.32 -17.32 6.89
CA ILE A 91 -25.44 -16.15 6.88
C ILE A 91 -25.81 -15.31 5.64
N THR A 92 -26.40 -14.14 5.84
CA THR A 92 -26.80 -13.21 4.78
C THR A 92 -25.70 -12.20 4.47
N GLU A 93 -24.76 -12.02 5.38
CA GLU A 93 -23.60 -11.16 5.23
C GLU A 93 -22.43 -11.73 6.05
N LYS A 94 -21.22 -11.56 5.56
CA LYS A 94 -20.00 -11.87 6.32
C LYS A 94 -18.87 -10.98 5.87
N LYS A 95 -18.11 -10.44 6.82
CA LYS A 95 -16.89 -9.66 6.59
C LYS A 95 -15.77 -10.22 7.46
N LEU A 96 -14.70 -10.70 6.83
CA LEU A 96 -13.48 -11.06 7.55
C LEU A 96 -12.76 -9.78 8.00
N LYS A 97 -12.00 -9.87 9.09
CA LYS A 97 -11.23 -8.71 9.57
C LYS A 97 -10.11 -8.40 8.58
N ILE A 98 -9.79 -7.13 8.40
CA ILE A 98 -8.61 -6.70 7.64
C ILE A 98 -7.88 -5.58 8.37
N LYS A 99 -6.58 -5.43 8.07
CA LYS A 99 -5.76 -4.29 8.48
C LYS A 99 -5.10 -3.65 7.27
N TYR A 100 -5.54 -2.44 6.93
CA TYR A 100 -4.96 -1.69 5.82
C TYR A 100 -3.43 -1.59 5.93
N GLN A 101 -2.75 -2.05 4.88
CA GLN A 101 -1.30 -1.84 4.77
C GLN A 101 -1.00 -0.41 4.33
N ARG A 102 0.00 0.19 4.99
CA ARG A 102 0.54 1.52 4.67
C ARG A 102 2.07 1.52 4.55
N ASP A 103 2.66 0.34 4.66
CA ASP A 103 4.12 0.16 4.73
C ASP A 103 4.68 -0.34 3.41
N ILE A 104 3.90 -1.19 2.71
CA ILE A 104 4.22 -1.71 1.38
C ILE A 104 2.92 -1.64 0.59
N THR A 105 2.79 -0.65 -0.28
CA THR A 105 1.61 -0.44 -1.13
C THR A 105 1.94 -0.62 -2.61
N THR A 106 3.21 -0.48 -3.00
CA THR A 106 3.66 -0.71 -4.38
C THR A 106 3.72 -2.18 -4.79
N TYR A 107 3.62 -3.10 -3.83
CA TYR A 107 3.78 -4.53 -4.06
C TYR A 107 2.59 -5.33 -3.52
N LEU A 108 1.50 -5.29 -4.29
CA LEU A 108 0.19 -5.82 -3.89
C LEU A 108 0.20 -7.30 -3.50
N HIS A 109 1.00 -8.12 -4.21
CA HIS A 109 1.16 -9.53 -3.90
C HIS A 109 1.55 -9.75 -2.42
N ARG A 110 2.28 -8.80 -1.83
CA ARG A 110 2.62 -8.81 -0.41
C ARG A 110 1.65 -7.99 0.44
N ALA A 111 1.22 -6.81 -0.03
CA ALA A 111 0.32 -5.93 0.72
C ALA A 111 -1.01 -6.61 1.07
N ILE A 112 -1.59 -7.36 0.12
CA ILE A 112 -2.89 -8.01 0.24
C ILE A 112 -2.88 -9.09 1.34
N PRO A 113 -2.01 -10.11 1.32
CA PRO A 113 -1.97 -11.10 2.39
C PRO A 113 -1.66 -10.49 3.76
N LEU A 114 -0.83 -9.45 3.82
CA LEU A 114 -0.56 -8.73 5.07
C LEU A 114 -1.81 -8.08 5.66
N CYS A 115 -2.76 -7.65 4.82
CA CYS A 115 -4.04 -7.13 5.29
C CYS A 115 -4.87 -8.19 6.04
N ALA A 116 -4.74 -9.46 5.66
CA ALA A 116 -5.44 -10.56 6.30
C ALA A 116 -4.74 -11.05 7.58
N ILE A 117 -3.40 -11.09 7.62
CA ILE A 117 -2.66 -11.68 8.76
C ILE A 117 -2.38 -10.69 9.90
N LEU A 118 -2.18 -9.41 9.59
CA LEU A 118 -1.82 -8.39 10.60
C LEU A 118 -3.02 -7.86 11.39
N THR A 119 -4.19 -8.50 11.26
CA THR A 119 -5.34 -8.26 12.14
C THR A 119 -5.10 -8.75 13.57
N GLU A 120 -4.14 -9.65 13.76
CA GLU A 120 -3.78 -10.23 15.05
C GLU A 120 -2.34 -9.84 15.41
N ASP A 121 -2.15 -9.27 16.60
CA ASP A 121 -0.85 -8.72 17.01
C ASP A 121 0.27 -9.77 17.08
N SER A 122 -0.10 -11.04 17.25
CA SER A 122 0.81 -12.19 17.33
C SER A 122 1.64 -12.43 16.06
N HIS A 123 1.25 -11.87 14.92
CA HIS A 123 1.96 -12.02 13.65
C HIS A 123 2.97 -10.89 13.39
N TYR A 124 3.03 -9.85 14.23
CA TYR A 124 3.98 -8.76 14.04
C TYR A 124 5.43 -9.21 14.13
N SER A 125 5.75 -10.14 15.02
CA SER A 125 7.10 -10.74 15.10
C SER A 125 7.52 -11.33 13.75
N TRP A 126 6.62 -12.09 13.11
CA TRP A 126 6.89 -12.66 11.79
C TRP A 126 7.07 -11.55 10.75
N PHE A 127 6.16 -10.56 10.74
CA PHE A 127 6.26 -9.46 9.79
C PHE A 127 7.58 -8.70 9.90
N TYR A 128 8.03 -8.36 11.11
CA TYR A 128 9.28 -7.63 11.30
C TYR A 128 10.54 -8.48 11.09
N GLU A 129 10.45 -9.81 11.27
CA GLU A 129 11.52 -10.75 10.95
C GLU A 129 11.73 -10.88 9.42
N HIS A 130 10.65 -10.88 8.64
CA HIS A 130 10.68 -11.13 7.20
C HIS A 130 11.02 -9.86 6.42
N TYR A 131 12.31 -9.49 6.42
CA TYR A 131 12.86 -8.46 5.55
C TYR A 131 12.73 -8.85 4.07
N ILE A 132 12.44 -7.87 3.21
CA ILE A 132 12.44 -8.05 1.75
C ILE A 132 13.54 -7.19 1.19
N GLN A 133 14.34 -7.79 0.33
CA GLN A 133 15.43 -7.08 -0.34
C GLN A 133 14.91 -6.32 -1.56
N LEU A 134 15.80 -5.60 -2.22
CA LEU A 134 15.55 -4.95 -3.49
C LEU A 134 16.45 -5.52 -4.57
N PHE A 135 16.00 -5.38 -5.81
CA PHE A 135 16.84 -5.52 -6.98
C PHE A 135 16.43 -4.51 -8.04
N PHE A 136 17.39 -4.07 -8.83
CA PHE A 136 17.22 -3.08 -9.88
C PHE A 136 17.60 -3.71 -11.22
N ILE A 137 16.66 -3.77 -12.15
CA ILE A 137 16.86 -4.36 -13.48
C ILE A 137 17.03 -3.24 -14.48
N THR A 138 17.98 -3.40 -15.41
CA THR A 138 18.07 -2.61 -16.64
C THR A 138 17.86 -3.49 -17.86
N TYR A 139 17.08 -2.99 -18.81
CA TYR A 139 16.73 -3.67 -20.05
C TYR A 139 17.47 -3.08 -21.25
N ASN A 140 17.56 -3.86 -22.34
CA ASN A 140 18.24 -3.49 -23.58
C ASN A 140 17.64 -2.27 -24.30
N ASN A 141 16.38 -1.97 -24.04
CA ASN A 141 15.68 -0.76 -24.50
C ASN A 141 15.96 0.45 -23.59
N ASN A 142 16.89 0.32 -22.63
CA ASN A 142 17.29 1.33 -21.65
C ASN A 142 16.24 1.68 -20.59
N PHE A 143 15.12 0.97 -20.52
CA PHE A 143 14.20 1.02 -19.39
C PHE A 143 14.87 0.36 -18.18
N SER A 144 14.64 0.90 -16.99
CA SER A 144 15.06 0.28 -15.74
C SER A 144 13.94 0.37 -14.71
N ARG A 145 13.84 -0.66 -13.86
CA ARG A 145 12.85 -0.70 -12.77
C ARG A 145 13.44 -1.26 -11.49
N LEU A 146 13.03 -0.67 -10.37
CA LEU A 146 13.27 -1.22 -9.04
C LEU A 146 12.12 -2.15 -8.65
N GLU A 147 12.44 -3.30 -8.06
CA GLU A 147 11.46 -4.27 -7.58
C GLU A 147 11.87 -4.88 -6.24
N PHE A 148 10.89 -5.44 -5.53
CA PHE A 148 11.13 -6.22 -4.32
C PHE A 148 11.66 -7.62 -4.66
N LEU A 149 12.70 -8.03 -3.95
CA LEU A 149 13.32 -9.34 -4.06
C LEU A 149 12.88 -10.23 -2.88
N GLU A 150 11.74 -10.89 -3.03
CA GLU A 150 11.12 -11.75 -2.03
C GLU A 150 11.47 -13.25 -2.24
N PRO A 151 11.66 -14.04 -1.16
CA PRO A 151 11.76 -15.50 -1.24
C PRO A 151 10.49 -16.16 -1.80
N LYS A 152 10.62 -17.29 -2.51
CA LYS A 152 9.45 -18.13 -2.81
C LYS A 152 8.79 -18.64 -1.53
N ASN A 153 7.48 -18.83 -1.58
CA ASN A 153 6.66 -19.34 -0.48
C ASN A 153 6.81 -18.54 0.83
N ASN A 154 7.06 -17.24 0.74
CA ASN A 154 7.33 -16.40 1.91
C ASN A 154 6.23 -16.48 2.98
N PHE A 155 4.97 -16.74 2.60
CA PHE A 155 3.82 -16.82 3.49
C PHE A 155 3.56 -18.20 4.11
N GLU A 156 4.33 -19.24 3.77
CA GLU A 156 4.01 -20.63 4.15
C GLU A 156 3.94 -20.87 5.67
N GLU A 157 4.62 -20.05 6.48
CA GLU A 157 4.60 -20.16 7.94
C GLU A 157 3.29 -19.68 8.57
N ILE A 158 2.59 -18.77 7.90
CA ILE A 158 1.43 -18.05 8.44
C ILE A 158 0.15 -18.26 7.63
N PHE A 159 0.25 -18.80 6.41
CA PHE A 159 -0.88 -19.17 5.57
C PHE A 159 -0.79 -20.61 5.10
N ASP A 160 -1.95 -21.26 4.96
CA ASP A 160 -2.14 -22.33 3.99
C ASP A 160 -2.66 -21.69 2.70
N GLU A 161 -1.84 -21.76 1.66
CA GLU A 161 -2.11 -21.15 0.36
C GLU A 161 -2.61 -22.21 -0.63
N THR A 162 -3.63 -21.88 -1.41
CA THR A 162 -4.09 -22.73 -2.51
C THR A 162 -4.33 -21.87 -3.74
N TYR A 163 -3.70 -22.24 -4.84
CA TYR A 163 -3.80 -21.54 -6.12
C TYR A 163 -4.73 -22.30 -7.03
N LEU A 164 -5.64 -21.58 -7.68
CA LEU A 164 -6.57 -22.12 -8.68
C LEU A 164 -6.39 -21.36 -9.99
N THR A 165 -6.53 -22.08 -11.09
CA THR A 165 -6.50 -21.56 -12.47
C THR A 165 -7.91 -21.21 -12.95
N TYR A 166 -8.04 -20.41 -14.01
CA TYR A 166 -9.34 -20.21 -14.67
C TYR A 166 -9.93 -21.50 -15.28
N LYS A 167 -9.11 -22.54 -15.51
CA LYS A 167 -9.53 -23.83 -16.09
C LYS A 167 -10.25 -24.70 -15.06
N GLU A 168 -9.99 -24.52 -13.78
CA GLU A 168 -10.68 -25.18 -12.67
C GLU A 168 -12.04 -24.51 -12.44
N GLN A 169 -12.93 -24.64 -13.42
CA GLN A 169 -14.20 -23.94 -13.53
C GLN A 169 -15.01 -24.01 -12.22
N GLN A 170 -15.16 -22.85 -11.57
CA GLN A 170 -16.22 -22.66 -10.60
C GLN A 170 -17.51 -22.43 -11.36
N SER A 171 -18.51 -23.31 -11.16
CA SER A 171 -19.81 -23.20 -11.83
C SER A 171 -20.56 -21.92 -11.42
N ASP A 172 -20.29 -21.42 -10.22
CA ASP A 172 -20.73 -20.14 -9.70
C ASP A 172 -19.60 -19.52 -8.86
N ILE A 173 -18.98 -18.46 -9.37
CA ILE A 173 -17.87 -17.78 -8.69
C ILE A 173 -18.33 -17.08 -7.40
N ILE A 174 -19.58 -16.60 -7.35
CA ILE A 174 -20.13 -15.93 -6.17
C ILE A 174 -20.36 -16.95 -5.07
N GLU A 175 -21.01 -18.08 -5.38
CA GLU A 175 -21.22 -19.16 -4.40
C GLU A 175 -19.88 -19.69 -3.86
N PHE A 176 -18.87 -19.81 -4.71
CA PHE A 176 -17.51 -20.20 -4.32
C PHE A 176 -16.86 -19.20 -3.35
N ILE A 177 -16.97 -17.90 -3.64
CA ILE A 177 -16.48 -16.82 -2.79
C ILE A 177 -17.17 -16.86 -1.42
N GLU A 178 -18.50 -16.95 -1.40
CA GLU A 178 -19.31 -17.00 -0.18
C GLU A 178 -18.89 -18.18 0.71
N LYS A 179 -18.81 -19.39 0.15
CA LYS A 179 -18.37 -20.59 0.89
C LYS A 179 -16.94 -20.46 1.42
N SER A 180 -16.05 -19.85 0.66
CA SER A 180 -14.66 -19.63 1.06
C SER A 180 -14.59 -18.68 2.25
N ILE A 181 -15.29 -17.54 2.17
CA ILE A 181 -15.40 -16.56 3.27
C ILE A 181 -16.09 -17.17 4.49
N ASP A 182 -17.13 -17.99 4.30
CA ASP A 182 -17.80 -18.73 5.37
C ASP A 182 -16.86 -19.67 6.10
N SER A 183 -15.92 -20.28 5.39
CA SER A 183 -14.84 -21.10 5.96
C SER A 183 -13.67 -20.31 6.55
N GLY A 184 -13.70 -18.97 6.49
CA GLY A 184 -12.67 -18.08 7.05
C GLY A 184 -11.48 -17.84 6.12
N LYS A 185 -11.64 -18.10 4.81
CA LYS A 185 -10.59 -17.89 3.81
C LYS A 185 -10.74 -16.53 3.14
N TYR A 186 -9.62 -15.87 2.90
CA TYR A 186 -9.53 -14.71 2.02
C TYR A 186 -9.26 -15.18 0.59
N LEU A 187 -9.71 -14.41 -0.39
CA LEU A 187 -9.52 -14.74 -1.81
C LEU A 187 -8.86 -13.57 -2.51
N THR A 188 -7.64 -13.74 -3.00
CA THR A 188 -7.08 -12.82 -4.00
C THR A 188 -7.48 -13.32 -5.37
N ILE A 189 -8.21 -12.52 -6.14
CA ILE A 189 -8.78 -12.92 -7.43
C ILE A 189 -8.29 -11.95 -8.49
N ASN A 190 -7.68 -12.48 -9.56
CA ASN A 190 -7.36 -11.73 -10.76
C ASN A 190 -8.66 -11.54 -11.56
N ILE A 191 -9.13 -10.30 -11.66
CA ILE A 191 -10.40 -9.91 -12.29
C ILE A 191 -10.17 -8.76 -13.27
N ASP A 192 -10.99 -8.70 -14.32
CA ASP A 192 -10.89 -7.67 -15.33
C ASP A 192 -11.55 -6.36 -14.86
N GLU A 193 -10.71 -5.35 -14.60
CA GLU A 193 -11.14 -4.06 -14.09
C GLU A 193 -12.08 -3.30 -15.04
N TYR A 194 -12.12 -3.67 -16.33
CA TYR A 194 -13.03 -3.08 -17.32
C TYR A 194 -14.50 -3.05 -16.86
N TYR A 195 -14.93 -4.06 -16.09
CA TYR A 195 -16.32 -4.21 -15.66
C TYR A 195 -16.63 -3.65 -14.27
N LEU A 196 -15.65 -3.08 -13.57
CA LEU A 196 -15.79 -2.73 -12.15
C LEU A 196 -15.81 -1.20 -11.94
N PRO A 197 -16.96 -0.58 -11.62
CA PRO A 197 -17.11 0.89 -11.58
C PRO A 197 -16.15 1.65 -10.66
N GLN A 198 -15.62 0.99 -9.63
CA GLN A 198 -14.68 1.62 -8.69
C GLN A 198 -13.22 1.55 -9.14
N LYS A 199 -12.91 0.81 -10.22
CA LYS A 199 -11.55 0.57 -10.71
C LYS A 199 -11.13 1.56 -11.79
N GLY A 200 -9.82 1.75 -11.93
CA GLY A 200 -9.25 2.73 -12.86
C GLY A 200 -9.51 2.43 -14.33
N SER A 201 -9.66 1.16 -14.70
CA SER A 201 -9.84 0.76 -16.10
C SER A 201 -11.31 0.61 -16.51
N TYR A 202 -12.26 1.03 -15.66
CA TYR A 202 -13.70 0.83 -15.86
C TYR A 202 -14.20 1.44 -17.18
N ASN A 203 -14.75 0.61 -18.07
CA ASN A 203 -15.18 0.99 -19.42
C ASN A 203 -14.11 1.68 -20.29
N GLU A 204 -12.82 1.56 -19.94
CA GLU A 204 -11.73 2.15 -20.71
C GLU A 204 -10.98 1.08 -21.52
N HIS A 205 -10.40 0.09 -20.83
CA HIS A 205 -9.62 -0.97 -21.45
C HIS A 205 -9.61 -2.23 -20.58
N HIS A 206 -9.40 -3.39 -21.20
CA HIS A 206 -9.24 -4.64 -20.46
C HIS A 206 -7.95 -4.61 -19.64
N TYR A 207 -8.08 -4.81 -18.34
CA TYR A 207 -6.95 -4.80 -17.42
C TYR A 207 -7.22 -5.80 -16.30
N VAL A 208 -6.69 -7.01 -16.47
CA VAL A 208 -6.80 -8.05 -15.45
C VAL A 208 -5.80 -7.76 -14.36
N HIS A 209 -6.30 -7.63 -13.14
CA HIS A 209 -5.52 -7.26 -11.98
C HIS A 209 -6.12 -7.83 -10.70
N GLN A 210 -5.30 -8.03 -9.69
CA GLN A 210 -5.71 -8.69 -8.46
C GLN A 210 -6.50 -7.78 -7.51
N SER A 211 -7.56 -8.32 -6.91
CA SER A 211 -8.26 -7.72 -5.77
C SER A 211 -8.54 -8.79 -4.71
N MET A 212 -8.45 -8.43 -3.42
CA MET A 212 -8.77 -9.36 -2.34
C MET A 212 -10.23 -9.25 -1.97
N VAL A 213 -11.01 -10.31 -2.15
CA VAL A 213 -12.38 -10.41 -1.64
C VAL A 213 -12.34 -11.00 -0.24
N PHE A 214 -12.96 -10.31 0.70
CA PHE A 214 -12.90 -10.66 2.12
C PHE A 214 -14.26 -10.55 2.83
N GLY A 215 -15.30 -10.11 2.11
CA GLY A 215 -16.66 -10.12 2.61
C GLY A 215 -17.70 -10.13 1.51
N TYR A 216 -18.95 -10.37 1.89
CA TYR A 216 -20.11 -10.34 1.03
C TYR A 216 -21.36 -9.89 1.81
N ASP A 217 -22.34 -9.38 1.08
CA ASP A 217 -23.72 -9.17 1.50
C ASP A 217 -24.64 -9.76 0.43
N LYS A 218 -25.27 -10.91 0.74
CA LYS A 218 -26.15 -11.64 -0.17
C LYS A 218 -27.46 -10.89 -0.42
N THR A 219 -27.91 -10.11 0.55
CA THR A 219 -29.17 -9.37 0.44
C THR A 219 -29.01 -8.21 -0.52
N ALA A 220 -27.88 -7.52 -0.43
CA ALA A 220 -27.52 -6.43 -1.33
C ALA A 220 -26.92 -6.92 -2.66
N GLY A 221 -26.48 -8.17 -2.77
CA GLY A 221 -25.79 -8.70 -3.94
C GLY A 221 -24.42 -8.05 -4.14
N LYS A 222 -23.68 -7.86 -3.04
CA LYS A 222 -22.40 -7.12 -3.03
C LYS A 222 -21.26 -7.95 -2.47
N LEU A 223 -20.08 -7.80 -3.06
CA LEU A 223 -18.81 -8.28 -2.52
C LEU A 223 -18.02 -7.10 -1.94
N MET A 224 -17.40 -7.34 -0.78
CA MET A 224 -16.44 -6.43 -0.17
C MET A 224 -15.04 -6.86 -0.57
N ALA A 225 -14.32 -5.98 -1.24
CA ALA A 225 -13.01 -6.23 -1.77
C ALA A 225 -12.00 -5.16 -1.33
N LEU A 226 -10.71 -5.45 -1.48
CA LEU A 226 -9.61 -4.55 -1.21
C LEU A 226 -8.71 -4.45 -2.44
N GLY A 227 -8.36 -3.23 -2.83
CA GLY A 227 -7.49 -2.96 -3.97
C GLY A 227 -7.35 -1.46 -4.24
N PHE A 228 -6.76 -1.11 -5.38
CA PHE A 228 -6.73 0.28 -5.84
C PHE A 228 -8.05 0.67 -6.49
N ASP A 229 -8.54 1.86 -6.16
CA ASP A 229 -9.65 2.51 -6.84
C ASP A 229 -9.19 3.30 -8.09
N SER A 230 -10.14 3.95 -8.76
CA SER A 230 -9.88 4.83 -9.90
C SER A 230 -8.94 6.01 -9.64
N ASN A 231 -8.72 6.37 -8.37
CA ASN A 231 -7.78 7.41 -7.96
C ASN A 231 -6.42 6.84 -7.51
N MET A 232 -6.17 5.56 -7.77
CA MET A 232 -4.97 4.84 -7.31
C MET A 232 -4.82 4.83 -5.77
N LEU A 233 -5.94 4.92 -5.05
CA LEU A 233 -5.96 4.79 -3.59
C LEU A 233 -6.22 3.34 -3.20
N PHE A 234 -5.34 2.79 -2.36
CA PHE A 234 -5.52 1.45 -1.81
C PHE A 234 -6.57 1.47 -0.70
N LYS A 235 -7.78 0.97 -0.98
CA LYS A 235 -8.93 1.07 -0.09
C LYS A 235 -9.91 -0.10 -0.26
N GLU A 236 -10.91 -0.15 0.62
CA GLU A 236 -12.06 -1.05 0.44
C GLU A 236 -12.92 -0.60 -0.75
N LEU A 237 -13.35 -1.59 -1.53
CA LEU A 237 -14.14 -1.49 -2.73
C LEU A 237 -15.38 -2.37 -2.56
N ILE A 238 -16.47 -1.99 -3.21
CA ILE A 238 -17.74 -2.74 -3.19
C ILE A 238 -18.13 -3.10 -4.62
N PHE A 239 -18.21 -4.39 -4.91
CA PHE A 239 -18.56 -4.87 -6.25
C PHE A 239 -19.95 -5.50 -6.27
N ASP A 240 -20.77 -5.12 -7.24
CA ASP A 240 -22.00 -5.84 -7.55
C ASP A 240 -21.69 -7.27 -8.02
N TYR A 241 -22.51 -8.24 -7.61
CA TYR A 241 -22.36 -9.64 -8.03
C TYR A 241 -22.32 -9.77 -9.55
N ASP A 242 -23.26 -9.12 -10.25
CA ASP A 242 -23.36 -9.21 -11.71
C ASP A 242 -22.10 -8.65 -12.40
N ASP A 243 -21.55 -7.54 -11.90
CA ASP A 243 -20.37 -6.92 -12.48
C ASP A 243 -19.11 -7.71 -12.15
N PHE A 244 -19.03 -8.27 -10.95
CA PHE A 244 -17.94 -9.17 -10.56
C PHE A 244 -17.91 -10.44 -11.41
N VAL A 245 -19.08 -11.04 -11.67
CA VAL A 245 -19.18 -12.22 -12.55
C VAL A 245 -18.68 -11.87 -13.96
N LYS A 246 -19.10 -10.74 -14.54
CA LYS A 246 -18.60 -10.29 -15.85
C LYS A 246 -17.08 -10.08 -15.83
N ALA A 247 -16.56 -9.41 -14.79
CA ALA A 247 -15.14 -9.16 -14.61
C ALA A 247 -14.33 -10.47 -14.54
N TYR A 248 -14.83 -11.46 -13.79
CA TYR A 248 -14.18 -12.76 -13.65
C TYR A 248 -14.23 -13.57 -14.95
N GLU A 249 -15.37 -13.61 -15.65
CA GLU A 249 -15.50 -14.31 -16.93
C GLU A 249 -14.63 -13.67 -18.02
N SER A 250 -14.58 -12.34 -18.09
CA SER A 250 -13.71 -11.62 -19.02
C SER A 250 -12.23 -11.85 -18.73
N ALA A 251 -11.85 -11.96 -17.46
CA ALA A 251 -10.46 -12.17 -17.09
C ALA A 251 -9.88 -13.46 -17.68
N LYS A 252 -10.70 -14.52 -17.83
CA LYS A 252 -10.30 -15.82 -18.41
C LYS A 252 -9.71 -15.72 -19.81
N THR A 253 -10.03 -14.67 -20.56
CA THR A 253 -9.56 -14.45 -21.93
C THR A 253 -8.67 -13.23 -22.10
N ASN A 254 -8.54 -12.38 -21.08
CA ASN A 254 -7.86 -11.08 -21.18
C ASN A 254 -6.64 -10.95 -20.24
N TYR A 255 -6.25 -12.03 -19.54
CA TYR A 255 -5.18 -11.96 -18.54
C TYR A 255 -3.76 -11.95 -19.13
N GLU A 256 -3.54 -12.50 -20.32
CA GLU A 256 -2.20 -12.83 -20.84
C GLU A 256 -1.23 -11.65 -20.84
N PHE A 257 -1.73 -10.44 -21.13
CA PHE A 257 -0.89 -9.24 -21.23
C PHE A 257 -0.66 -8.54 -19.89
N THR A 258 -1.66 -8.48 -19.01
CA THR A 258 -1.60 -7.67 -17.79
C THR A 258 -1.36 -8.48 -16.52
N ALA A 259 -1.70 -9.76 -16.53
CA ALA A 259 -1.55 -10.70 -15.42
C ALA A 259 -1.24 -12.11 -15.94
N PRO A 260 -0.11 -12.34 -16.65
CA PRO A 260 0.23 -13.65 -17.22
C PRO A 260 0.29 -14.78 -16.18
N TRP A 261 0.67 -14.46 -14.93
CA TRP A 261 0.65 -15.40 -13.80
C TRP A 261 -0.74 -15.97 -13.49
N ALA A 262 -1.83 -15.28 -13.88
CA ALA A 262 -3.19 -15.76 -13.68
C ALA A 262 -3.49 -17.05 -14.48
N GLU A 263 -2.65 -17.45 -15.44
CA GLU A 263 -2.73 -18.77 -16.06
C GLU A 263 -2.66 -19.89 -15.01
N THR A 264 -1.77 -19.75 -14.02
CA THR A 264 -1.55 -20.71 -12.94
C THR A 264 -2.10 -20.25 -11.60
N GLU A 265 -2.37 -18.96 -11.43
CA GLU A 265 -2.69 -18.30 -10.16
C GLU A 265 -3.87 -17.32 -10.30
N ALA A 266 -4.93 -17.72 -11.00
CA ALA A 266 -6.13 -16.90 -11.18
C ALA A 266 -6.80 -16.53 -9.84
N ILE A 267 -6.86 -17.49 -8.92
CA ILE A 267 -7.38 -17.30 -7.56
C ILE A 267 -6.35 -17.84 -6.56
N GLN A 268 -5.96 -17.02 -5.60
CA GLN A 268 -5.21 -17.45 -4.42
C GLN A 268 -6.14 -17.46 -3.22
N LEU A 269 -6.35 -18.64 -2.64
CA LEU A 269 -7.02 -18.81 -1.36
C LEU A 269 -5.99 -18.72 -0.24
N LEU A 270 -6.25 -17.83 0.72
CA LEU A 270 -5.41 -17.60 1.88
C LEU A 270 -6.16 -18.04 3.14
N THR A 271 -5.67 -19.11 3.78
CA THR A 271 -6.18 -19.56 5.07
C THR A 271 -5.18 -19.21 6.17
N PRO A 272 -5.45 -18.21 7.03
CA PRO A 272 -4.54 -17.88 8.12
C PRO A 272 -4.32 -19.08 9.04
N LYS A 273 -3.06 -19.43 9.29
CA LYS A 273 -2.68 -20.47 10.25
C LYS A 273 -2.89 -19.96 11.67
N ARG A 274 -3.35 -20.83 12.55
CA ARG A 274 -3.34 -20.53 13.99
C ARG A 274 -1.94 -20.77 14.53
N THR A 275 -1.25 -19.72 14.93
CA THR A 275 0.03 -19.82 15.64
C THR A 275 -0.21 -19.87 17.15
N GLU A 276 -0.26 -21.08 17.74
CA GLU A 276 -0.34 -21.22 19.20
C GLU A 276 0.88 -20.55 19.86
N GLY A 277 0.65 -19.55 20.70
CA GLY A 277 1.72 -18.78 21.35
C GLY A 277 2.34 -17.67 20.48
N GLY A 278 1.82 -17.46 19.26
CA GLY A 278 2.25 -16.40 18.33
C GLY A 278 3.57 -16.66 17.62
N CYS A 279 3.87 -15.85 16.61
CA CYS A 279 5.16 -15.89 15.94
C CYS A 279 6.26 -15.35 16.86
N LYS A 280 7.43 -16.01 16.87
CA LYS A 280 8.60 -15.56 17.61
C LYS A 280 9.61 -14.97 16.65
N PHE A 281 10.09 -13.77 16.97
CA PHE A 281 11.12 -13.11 16.18
C PHE A 281 12.46 -13.84 16.32
N ASN A 282 13.10 -14.09 15.19
CA ASN A 282 14.40 -14.74 15.04
C ASN A 282 15.39 -13.74 14.44
N LEU A 283 16.23 -13.15 15.28
CA LEU A 283 17.24 -12.20 14.84
C LEU A 283 18.18 -12.81 13.80
N SER A 284 18.62 -14.06 13.97
CA SER A 284 19.60 -14.66 13.07
C SER A 284 19.09 -14.72 11.64
N ARG A 285 17.79 -15.02 11.43
CA ARG A 285 17.17 -15.01 10.10
C ARG A 285 17.07 -13.60 9.52
N PHE A 286 16.64 -12.63 10.33
CA PHE A 286 16.62 -11.22 9.90
C PHE A 286 18.01 -10.74 9.50
N MET A 287 19.04 -11.07 10.29
CA MET A 287 20.44 -10.69 10.05
C MET A 287 21.00 -11.37 8.81
N GLU A 288 20.67 -12.65 8.58
CA GLU A 288 21.05 -13.34 7.34
C GLU A 288 20.50 -12.58 6.12
N GLU A 289 19.23 -12.17 6.16
CA GLU A 289 18.57 -11.49 5.05
C GLU A 289 19.08 -10.07 4.80
N ILE A 290 19.35 -9.30 5.84
CA ILE A 290 19.92 -7.95 5.65
C ILE A 290 21.39 -7.99 5.23
N ASN A 291 22.17 -8.96 5.72
CA ASN A 291 23.57 -9.11 5.30
C ASN A 291 23.67 -9.51 3.83
N LYS A 292 22.75 -10.35 3.32
CA LYS A 292 22.64 -10.66 1.88
C LYS A 292 22.43 -9.41 1.02
N TYR A 293 21.59 -8.48 1.50
CA TYR A 293 21.42 -7.16 0.88
C TYR A 293 22.72 -6.38 0.92
N LEU A 294 23.35 -6.22 2.10
CA LEU A 294 24.60 -5.47 2.27
C LEU A 294 25.77 -5.99 1.43
N ASP A 295 25.83 -7.29 1.20
CA ASP A 295 26.87 -7.92 0.38
C ASP A 295 26.56 -7.84 -1.13
N GLY A 296 25.42 -7.27 -1.52
CA GLY A 296 25.03 -7.13 -2.92
C GLY A 296 24.81 -8.47 -3.62
N SER A 297 24.40 -9.50 -2.88
CA SER A 297 24.40 -10.88 -3.35
C SER A 297 23.04 -11.32 -3.91
N GLU A 298 23.05 -11.98 -5.07
CA GLU A 298 21.94 -12.81 -5.55
C GLU A 298 21.93 -14.14 -4.77
N SER A 299 21.71 -14.09 -3.47
CA SER A 299 22.02 -15.20 -2.58
C SER A 299 21.02 -16.37 -2.62
N ASP A 300 19.96 -16.30 -3.42
CA ASP A 300 18.96 -17.36 -3.46
C ASP A 300 18.27 -17.52 -4.83
N SER A 301 18.62 -18.62 -5.49
CA SER A 301 18.02 -19.05 -6.76
C SER A 301 16.52 -19.39 -6.66
N SER A 302 15.95 -19.44 -5.46
CA SER A 302 14.52 -19.63 -5.20
C SER A 302 13.75 -18.30 -5.08
N ARG A 303 14.38 -17.13 -5.25
CA ARG A 303 13.68 -15.83 -5.17
C ARG A 303 12.84 -15.50 -6.40
N ILE A 304 11.92 -14.55 -6.18
CA ILE A 304 10.91 -14.07 -7.12
C ILE A 304 11.50 -13.33 -8.34
N THR A 305 12.82 -13.08 -8.43
CA THR A 305 13.47 -12.63 -9.68
C THR A 305 13.20 -13.54 -10.88
N LYS A 306 12.87 -14.82 -10.65
CA LYS A 306 12.44 -15.75 -11.70
C LYS A 306 11.01 -15.53 -12.22
N LEU A 307 10.24 -14.62 -11.62
CA LEU A 307 8.92 -14.19 -12.14
C LEU A 307 9.04 -13.12 -13.23
N ILE A 308 10.24 -12.59 -13.52
CA ILE A 308 10.44 -11.83 -14.76
C ILE A 308 10.06 -12.79 -15.90
N PRO A 309 9.05 -12.48 -16.74
CA PRO A 309 8.68 -13.34 -17.86
C PRO A 309 9.90 -13.70 -18.71
N LEU A 310 9.95 -14.92 -19.28
CA LEU A 310 11.12 -15.36 -20.06
C LEU A 310 11.52 -14.37 -21.16
N GLU A 311 10.52 -13.71 -21.75
CA GLU A 311 10.68 -12.69 -22.78
C GLU A 311 11.39 -11.44 -22.23
N GLU A 312 11.00 -10.98 -21.04
CA GLU A 312 11.66 -9.89 -20.34
C GLU A 312 13.08 -10.27 -19.87
N GLN A 313 13.30 -11.52 -19.46
CA GLN A 313 14.64 -12.00 -19.07
C GLN A 313 15.63 -11.91 -20.23
N GLN A 314 15.18 -12.17 -21.46
CA GLN A 314 16.02 -12.03 -22.66
C GLN A 314 16.36 -10.57 -22.98
N MET A 315 15.55 -9.62 -22.50
CA MET A 315 15.79 -8.19 -22.65
C MET A 315 16.66 -7.62 -21.53
N CYS A 316 16.84 -8.33 -20.41
CA CYS A 316 17.63 -7.90 -19.28
C CYS A 316 19.12 -7.77 -19.66
N THR A 317 19.71 -6.60 -19.42
CA THR A 317 21.13 -6.34 -19.65
C THR A 317 21.95 -6.33 -18.37
N ASP A 318 21.34 -5.92 -17.26
CA ASP A 318 22.03 -5.84 -15.97
C ASP A 318 21.04 -5.98 -14.81
N ILE A 319 21.49 -6.61 -13.71
CA ILE A 319 20.73 -6.73 -12.46
C ILE A 319 21.63 -6.36 -11.29
N ILE A 320 21.18 -5.38 -10.53
CA ILE A 320 21.92 -4.80 -9.40
C ILE A 320 21.16 -5.11 -8.11
N TYR A 321 21.88 -5.58 -7.10
CA TYR A 321 21.37 -5.90 -5.77
C TYR A 321 21.95 -4.96 -4.71
N GLY A 322 21.46 -4.96 -3.49
CA GLY A 322 22.15 -4.32 -2.36
C GLY A 322 22.26 -2.78 -2.38
N PRO A 323 23.12 -2.19 -1.52
CA PRO A 323 23.27 -0.74 -1.36
C PRO A 323 23.56 0.03 -2.66
N GLN A 324 24.26 -0.60 -3.61
CA GLN A 324 24.59 0.03 -4.90
C GLN A 324 23.36 0.36 -5.77
N ILE A 325 22.16 -0.12 -5.40
CA ILE A 325 20.89 0.24 -6.06
C ILE A 325 20.67 1.76 -6.07
N CYS A 326 21.07 2.50 -5.03
CA CYS A 326 20.95 3.96 -5.03
C CYS A 326 21.76 4.59 -6.19
N ASN A 327 22.94 4.05 -6.49
CA ASN A 327 23.77 4.50 -7.61
C ASN A 327 23.11 4.16 -8.96
N ALA A 328 22.54 2.97 -9.09
CA ALA A 328 21.83 2.57 -10.31
C ALA A 328 20.61 3.46 -10.63
N ILE A 329 19.86 3.85 -9.58
CA ILE A 329 18.74 4.80 -9.69
C ILE A 329 19.26 6.18 -10.12
N VAL A 330 20.34 6.66 -9.50
CA VAL A 330 20.99 7.94 -9.85
C VAL A 330 21.43 7.94 -11.32
N GLU A 331 22.13 6.89 -11.78
CA GLU A 331 22.58 6.77 -13.17
C GLU A 331 21.40 6.79 -14.16
N SER A 332 20.30 6.13 -13.80
CA SER A 332 19.08 6.08 -14.62
C SER A 332 18.36 7.43 -14.66
N LEU A 333 18.31 8.16 -13.55
CA LEU A 333 17.78 9.52 -13.49
C LEU A 333 18.64 10.50 -14.29
N GLU A 334 19.96 10.45 -14.14
CA GLU A 334 20.87 11.28 -14.93
C GLU A 334 20.74 11.02 -16.43
N LYS A 335 20.56 9.76 -16.82
CA LYS A 335 20.29 9.38 -18.21
C LYS A 335 18.97 9.93 -18.71
N LEU A 336 17.90 9.79 -17.93
CA LEU A 336 16.60 10.41 -18.23
C LEU A 336 16.79 11.91 -18.49
N GLY A 337 17.48 12.62 -17.58
CA GLY A 337 17.79 14.04 -17.71
C GLY A 337 18.58 14.38 -18.98
N ARG A 338 19.62 13.61 -19.32
CA ARG A 338 20.40 13.81 -20.55
C ARG A 338 19.56 13.63 -21.81
N ASP A 339 18.74 12.58 -21.86
CA ASP A 339 17.89 12.31 -23.02
C ASP A 339 16.89 13.44 -23.25
N ILE A 340 16.31 13.99 -22.18
CA ILE A 340 15.41 15.14 -22.24
C ILE A 340 16.14 16.35 -22.83
N VAL A 341 17.38 16.62 -22.40
CA VAL A 341 18.19 17.78 -22.82
C VAL A 341 18.72 17.68 -24.25
N GLN A 342 19.15 16.51 -24.69
CA GLN A 342 19.79 16.34 -26.01
C GLN A 342 18.82 16.44 -27.19
N GLY A 343 17.51 16.42 -26.93
CA GLY A 343 16.49 16.38 -27.97
C GLY A 343 16.16 17.74 -28.61
N LEU A 344 15.98 18.83 -27.87
CA LEU A 344 15.03 19.87 -28.30
C LEU A 344 15.25 21.27 -27.66
N ASP A 345 14.50 22.26 -28.15
CA ASP A 345 14.24 23.53 -27.44
C ASP A 345 13.35 23.31 -26.20
N VAL A 346 13.20 24.32 -25.33
CA VAL A 346 12.45 24.21 -24.05
C VAL A 346 11.07 23.56 -24.21
N GLN A 347 10.36 23.86 -25.30
CA GLN A 347 9.01 23.35 -25.52
C GLN A 347 9.04 21.90 -25.96
N GLY A 348 9.93 21.55 -26.89
CA GLY A 348 10.10 20.16 -27.29
C GLY A 348 10.59 19.26 -26.15
N MET A 349 11.47 19.77 -25.29
CA MET A 349 11.96 19.03 -24.11
C MET A 349 10.83 18.65 -23.15
N VAL A 350 9.92 19.59 -22.89
CA VAL A 350 8.73 19.34 -22.07
C VAL A 350 7.84 18.29 -22.71
N GLU A 351 7.62 18.37 -24.02
CA GLU A 351 6.79 17.38 -24.72
C GLU A 351 7.43 15.99 -24.71
N GLN A 352 8.75 15.86 -24.91
CA GLN A 352 9.44 14.57 -24.74
C GLN A 352 9.36 14.04 -23.31
N PHE A 353 9.46 14.92 -22.31
CA PHE A 353 9.25 14.52 -20.91
C PHE A 353 7.84 14.00 -20.70
N LYS A 354 6.83 14.69 -21.25
CA LYS A 354 5.42 14.26 -21.19
C LYS A 354 5.20 12.93 -21.87
N GLU A 355 5.74 12.70 -23.06
CA GLU A 355 5.66 11.42 -23.78
C GLU A 355 6.27 10.29 -22.95
N LYS A 356 7.47 10.51 -22.39
CA LYS A 356 8.13 9.55 -21.51
C LYS A 356 7.32 9.24 -20.26
N MET A 357 6.71 10.26 -19.66
CA MET A 357 5.88 10.06 -18.47
C MET A 357 4.54 9.39 -18.81
N ARG A 358 3.87 9.79 -19.90
CA ARG A 358 2.60 9.16 -20.34
C ARG A 358 2.76 7.67 -20.68
N GLY A 359 3.99 7.18 -20.83
CA GLY A 359 4.27 5.81 -21.23
C GLY A 359 4.25 5.63 -22.76
N ASP A 360 4.10 6.73 -23.51
CA ASP A 360 4.23 6.74 -24.98
C ASP A 360 5.66 6.32 -25.38
N ILE A 361 6.64 6.66 -24.52
CA ILE A 361 8.02 6.18 -24.57
C ILE A 361 8.35 5.61 -23.19
N MET A 362 8.91 4.41 -23.11
CA MET A 362 9.37 3.86 -21.84
C MET A 362 10.51 4.74 -21.27
N PRO A 363 10.33 5.38 -20.10
CA PRO A 363 11.36 6.24 -19.52
C PRO A 363 12.55 5.41 -19.03
N ALA A 364 13.71 6.02 -18.80
CA ALA A 364 14.83 5.26 -18.21
C ALA A 364 14.50 4.76 -16.79
N ILE A 365 13.63 5.47 -16.06
CA ILE A 365 13.15 5.14 -14.72
C ILE A 365 11.84 5.89 -14.44
N ASP A 366 10.98 5.35 -13.58
CA ASP A 366 9.68 5.93 -13.20
C ASP A 366 9.58 6.31 -11.71
N TYR A 367 8.51 7.01 -11.34
CA TYR A 367 8.22 7.36 -9.93
C TYR A 367 8.11 6.14 -9.02
N ARG A 368 7.57 5.02 -9.52
CA ARG A 368 7.40 3.78 -8.73
C ARG A 368 8.74 3.32 -8.17
N SER A 369 9.83 3.45 -8.94
CA SER A 369 11.17 3.08 -8.46
C SER A 369 11.63 3.90 -7.26
N ILE A 370 11.33 5.20 -7.23
CA ILE A 370 11.67 6.09 -6.10
C ILE A 370 10.72 5.84 -4.91
N HIS A 371 9.44 5.58 -5.19
CA HIS A 371 8.46 5.25 -4.16
C HIS A 371 8.81 3.94 -3.45
N LEU A 372 9.15 2.91 -4.20
CA LEU A 372 9.52 1.60 -3.68
C LEU A 372 10.82 1.68 -2.86
N LEU A 373 11.82 2.46 -3.31
CA LEU A 373 13.02 2.73 -2.52
C LEU A 373 12.68 3.32 -1.14
N TYR A 374 11.79 4.32 -1.10
CA TYR A 374 11.32 4.90 0.15
C TYR A 374 10.57 3.89 1.04
N GLU A 375 9.59 3.16 0.50
CA GLU A 375 8.84 2.14 1.24
C GLU A 375 9.78 1.11 1.86
N HIS A 376 10.78 0.66 1.10
CA HIS A 376 11.79 -0.27 1.58
C HIS A 376 12.61 0.30 2.75
N LYS A 377 13.12 1.54 2.66
CA LYS A 377 13.91 2.13 3.76
C LYS A 377 13.06 2.43 4.99
N LYS A 378 11.84 2.91 4.80
CA LYS A 378 10.88 3.12 5.89
C LYS A 378 10.57 1.79 6.58
N GLY A 379 10.24 0.74 5.83
CA GLY A 379 9.97 -0.59 6.37
C GLY A 379 11.17 -1.19 7.10
N LEU A 380 12.39 -0.92 6.63
CA LEU A 380 13.62 -1.32 7.30
C LEU A 380 13.83 -0.56 8.63
N TYR A 381 13.57 0.75 8.66
CA TYR A 381 13.59 1.54 9.89
C TYR A 381 12.58 1.00 10.92
N ASP A 382 11.35 0.70 10.49
CA ASP A 382 10.30 0.17 11.35
C ASP A 382 10.71 -1.19 11.95
N ARG A 383 11.40 -2.03 11.18
CA ARG A 383 12.00 -3.29 11.65
C ARG A 383 13.06 -3.05 12.70
N PHE A 384 13.98 -2.12 12.47
CA PHE A 384 14.99 -1.78 13.47
C PHE A 384 14.39 -1.21 14.75
N LYS A 385 13.36 -0.37 14.64
CA LYS A 385 12.60 0.13 15.80
C LYS A 385 11.90 -0.99 16.55
N TYR A 386 11.30 -1.94 15.83
CA TYR A 386 10.70 -3.12 16.44
C TYR A 386 11.74 -3.92 17.21
N ILE A 387 12.89 -4.22 16.59
CA ILE A 387 13.97 -4.96 17.24
C ILE A 387 14.45 -4.21 18.47
N SER A 388 14.63 -2.89 18.34
CA SER A 388 15.18 -2.08 19.41
C SER A 388 14.27 -1.99 20.63
N ASN A 389 12.97 -1.76 20.39
CA ASN A 389 11.98 -1.61 21.44
C ASN A 389 11.72 -2.92 22.20
N ASN A 390 11.86 -4.07 21.53
CA ASN A 390 11.49 -5.37 22.11
C ASN A 390 12.68 -6.19 22.63
N TYR A 391 13.88 -6.04 22.05
CA TYR A 391 15.00 -6.96 22.33
C TYR A 391 16.30 -6.29 22.77
N TYR A 392 16.61 -5.08 22.30
CA TYR A 392 17.86 -4.40 22.66
C TYR A 392 17.85 -2.90 22.35
N THR A 393 18.25 -2.08 23.33
CA THR A 393 18.49 -0.64 23.10
C THR A 393 19.78 -0.19 23.74
N SER A 394 20.46 0.76 23.09
CA SER A 394 21.66 1.45 23.57
C SER A 394 21.65 2.90 23.08
N THR A 395 22.39 3.79 23.74
CA THR A 395 22.53 5.19 23.29
C THR A 395 23.12 5.26 21.88
N LYS A 396 24.10 4.39 21.58
CA LYS A 396 24.74 4.32 20.27
C LYS A 396 23.75 3.84 19.21
N LEU A 397 23.01 2.75 19.45
CA LEU A 397 21.97 2.27 18.55
C LEU A 397 20.91 3.35 18.29
N ASN A 398 20.41 4.03 19.32
CA ASN A 398 19.42 5.09 19.14
C ASN A 398 19.94 6.23 18.25
N THR A 399 21.23 6.60 18.39
CA THR A 399 21.87 7.61 17.53
C THR A 399 21.91 7.15 16.08
N LEU A 400 22.32 5.89 15.82
CA LEU A 400 22.35 5.32 14.47
C LEU A 400 20.94 5.22 13.86
N LEU A 401 19.93 4.85 14.65
CA LEU A 401 18.54 4.81 14.17
C LEU A 401 17.98 6.20 13.86
N GLU A 402 18.35 7.23 14.63
CA GLU A 402 18.01 8.62 14.31
C GLU A 402 18.68 9.10 13.02
N GLU A 403 19.94 8.72 12.78
CA GLU A 403 20.64 8.99 11.53
C GLU A 403 19.99 8.28 10.35
N PHE A 404 19.60 7.01 10.52
CA PHE A 404 18.91 6.25 9.48
C PHE A 404 17.53 6.84 9.17
N ASN A 405 16.78 7.25 10.19
CA ASN A 405 15.49 7.93 9.99
C ASN A 405 15.64 9.22 9.19
N LYS A 406 16.72 10.00 9.41
CA LYS A 406 17.00 11.19 8.59
C LYS A 406 17.21 10.83 7.11
N GLN A 407 17.84 9.69 6.80
CA GLN A 407 17.95 9.21 5.42
C GLN A 407 16.58 8.83 4.85
N VAL A 408 15.72 8.18 5.64
CA VAL A 408 14.33 7.87 5.25
C VAL A 408 13.54 9.15 4.95
N ASP A 409 13.68 10.19 5.78
CA ASP A 409 13.02 11.49 5.58
C ASP A 409 13.53 12.22 4.31
N LYS A 410 14.84 12.15 4.04
CA LYS A 410 15.44 12.64 2.79
C LYS A 410 14.84 11.92 1.58
N LEU A 411 14.75 10.59 1.61
CA LEU A 411 14.14 9.81 0.53
C LEU A 411 12.65 10.13 0.34
N ASN A 412 11.90 10.36 1.43
CA ASN A 412 10.52 10.80 1.33
C ASN A 412 10.41 12.16 0.63
N THR A 413 11.32 13.08 0.95
CA THR A 413 11.39 14.39 0.30
C THR A 413 11.72 14.26 -1.19
N ALA A 414 12.67 13.41 -1.56
CA ALA A 414 13.02 13.12 -2.94
C ALA A 414 11.83 12.49 -3.70
N ARG A 415 11.15 11.52 -3.08
CA ARG A 415 9.94 10.87 -3.60
C ARG A 415 8.84 11.87 -3.89
N LEU A 416 8.49 12.72 -2.93
CA LEU A 416 7.44 13.73 -3.09
C LEU A 416 7.84 14.79 -4.12
N THR A 417 9.10 15.22 -4.14
CA THR A 417 9.61 16.17 -5.14
C THR A 417 9.49 15.58 -6.55
N PHE A 418 9.85 14.31 -6.74
CA PHE A 418 9.73 13.65 -8.04
C PHE A 418 8.27 13.44 -8.45
N PHE A 419 7.40 13.07 -7.49
CA PHE A 419 5.96 12.98 -7.72
C PHE A 419 5.38 14.32 -8.20
N ASP A 420 5.70 15.41 -7.51
CA ASP A 420 5.23 16.75 -7.86
C ASP A 420 5.72 17.16 -9.24
N LEU A 421 6.98 16.88 -9.56
CA LEU A 421 7.55 17.13 -10.89
C LEU A 421 6.79 16.37 -11.97
N GLU A 422 6.60 15.07 -11.77
CA GLU A 422 5.92 14.21 -12.73
C GLU A 422 4.46 14.61 -12.91
N HIS A 423 3.73 14.86 -11.82
CA HIS A 423 2.35 15.31 -11.84
C HIS A 423 2.20 16.68 -12.52
N MET A 424 3.05 17.64 -12.17
CA MET A 424 3.10 18.96 -12.80
C MET A 424 3.34 18.84 -14.30
N LEU A 425 4.33 18.05 -14.72
CA LEU A 425 4.68 17.91 -16.14
C LEU A 425 3.59 17.21 -16.94
N ARG A 426 2.93 16.18 -16.37
CA ARG A 426 1.84 15.44 -17.01
C ARG A 426 0.57 16.28 -17.18
N PHE A 427 0.15 16.99 -16.13
CA PHE A 427 -1.21 17.53 -16.04
C PHE A 427 -1.29 19.06 -16.01
N ASN A 428 -0.30 19.74 -15.43
CA ASN A 428 -0.41 21.15 -15.04
C ASN A 428 0.74 22.03 -15.58
N PHE A 429 1.46 21.58 -16.61
CA PHE A 429 2.58 22.35 -17.12
C PHE A 429 2.11 23.57 -17.91
N ASP A 430 2.52 24.75 -17.46
CA ASP A 430 2.34 26.02 -18.15
C ASP A 430 3.72 26.70 -18.38
N PRO A 431 4.18 26.82 -19.63
CA PRO A 431 5.47 27.43 -19.94
C PRO A 431 5.53 28.94 -19.60
N ALA A 432 4.40 29.60 -19.36
CA ALA A 432 4.36 31.00 -18.94
C ALA A 432 4.69 31.20 -17.45
N THR A 433 4.48 30.18 -16.63
CA THR A 433 4.65 30.25 -15.17
C THR A 433 5.74 29.33 -14.63
N ILE A 434 6.14 28.31 -15.40
CA ILE A 434 7.10 27.29 -14.97
C ILE A 434 8.29 27.26 -15.94
N SER A 435 9.43 27.78 -15.49
CA SER A 435 10.66 27.73 -16.28
C SER A 435 11.29 26.34 -16.25
N PHE A 436 11.90 25.94 -17.36
CA PHE A 436 12.68 24.72 -17.47
C PHE A 436 13.83 24.63 -16.45
N GLU A 437 14.47 25.76 -16.13
CA GLU A 437 15.53 25.82 -15.12
C GLU A 437 15.05 25.30 -13.76
N ASN A 438 13.86 25.73 -13.31
CA ASN A 438 13.25 25.25 -12.06
C ASN A 438 12.93 23.75 -12.08
N ILE A 439 12.53 23.21 -13.24
CA ILE A 439 12.30 21.76 -13.40
C ILE A 439 13.63 21.01 -13.19
N MET A 440 14.70 21.46 -13.84
CA MET A 440 16.01 20.83 -13.73
C MET A 440 16.63 20.98 -12.34
N ILE A 441 16.42 22.10 -11.65
CA ILE A 441 16.85 22.28 -10.27
C ILE A 441 16.17 21.26 -9.36
N SER A 442 14.85 21.11 -9.47
CA SER A 442 14.09 20.14 -8.68
C SER A 442 14.48 18.70 -9.03
N PHE A 443 14.69 18.39 -10.31
CA PHE A 443 15.13 17.07 -10.77
C PHE A 443 16.54 16.74 -10.23
N GLN A 444 17.48 17.68 -10.32
CA GLN A 444 18.83 17.53 -9.78
C GLN A 444 18.79 17.37 -8.26
N LYS A 445 17.90 18.08 -7.56
CA LYS A 445 17.72 17.91 -6.11
C LYS A 445 17.29 16.48 -5.76
N VAL A 446 16.44 15.84 -6.56
CA VAL A 446 16.08 14.41 -6.37
C VAL A 446 17.32 13.53 -6.52
N ILE A 447 18.10 13.73 -7.59
CA ILE A 447 19.34 12.99 -7.85
C ILE A 447 20.33 13.13 -6.68
N ASP A 448 20.64 14.37 -6.30
CA ASP A 448 21.61 14.67 -5.23
C ASP A 448 21.18 14.07 -3.89
N THR A 449 19.87 14.08 -3.62
CA THR A 449 19.31 13.51 -2.39
C THR A 449 19.47 11.98 -2.35
N ILE A 450 19.10 11.28 -3.43
CA ILE A 450 19.24 9.82 -3.51
C ILE A 450 20.71 9.43 -3.46
N LYS A 451 21.59 10.17 -4.14
CA LYS A 451 23.04 9.95 -4.10
C LYS A 451 23.60 10.08 -2.69
N SER A 452 23.29 11.18 -1.99
CA SER A 452 23.73 11.38 -0.59
C SER A 452 23.27 10.27 0.34
N VAL A 453 22.05 9.74 0.14
CA VAL A 453 21.56 8.60 0.93
C VAL A 453 22.34 7.34 0.60
N GLY A 454 22.58 7.07 -0.69
CA GLY A 454 23.35 5.91 -1.15
C GLY A 454 24.79 5.89 -0.65
N ASP A 455 25.46 7.04 -0.62
CA ASP A 455 26.84 7.19 -0.16
C ASP A 455 27.03 6.84 1.32
N GLU A 456 25.99 7.03 2.15
CA GLU A 456 26.04 6.83 3.61
C GLU A 456 25.37 5.51 4.05
N GLU A 457 24.49 4.95 3.22
CA GLU A 457 23.62 3.84 3.60
C GLU A 457 24.38 2.60 4.08
N GLU A 458 25.34 2.12 3.29
CA GLU A 458 25.97 0.83 3.54
C GLU A 458 26.64 0.81 4.93
N GLN A 459 27.45 1.82 5.22
CA GLN A 459 28.17 1.92 6.48
C GLN A 459 27.20 2.03 7.65
N LEU A 460 26.17 2.88 7.52
CA LEU A 460 25.17 3.08 8.57
C LEU A 460 24.41 1.79 8.89
N LEU A 461 24.00 1.05 7.87
CA LEU A 461 23.35 -0.26 8.04
C LEU A 461 24.28 -1.28 8.70
N ARG A 462 25.54 -1.36 8.28
CA ARG A 462 26.54 -2.24 8.90
C ARG A 462 26.74 -1.92 10.39
N ASP A 463 26.79 -0.65 10.75
CA ASP A 463 26.93 -0.23 12.15
C ASP A 463 25.68 -0.57 12.99
N ILE A 464 24.48 -0.41 12.43
CA ILE A 464 23.22 -0.82 13.08
C ILE A 464 23.19 -2.34 13.29
N CYS A 465 23.52 -3.12 12.25
CA CYS A 465 23.61 -4.57 12.31
C CYS A 465 24.57 -5.04 13.41
N MET A 466 25.75 -4.41 13.50
CA MET A 466 26.75 -4.72 14.53
C MET A 466 26.23 -4.45 15.95
N GLU A 467 25.50 -3.36 16.18
CA GLU A 467 24.87 -3.09 17.48
C GLU A 467 23.82 -4.16 17.84
N PHE A 468 23.03 -4.64 16.89
CA PHE A 468 22.09 -5.72 17.15
C PHE A 468 22.80 -7.04 17.46
N GLU A 469 23.80 -7.45 16.68
CA GLU A 469 24.53 -8.71 16.92
C GLU A 469 25.24 -8.72 18.29
N THR A 470 25.81 -7.59 18.69
CA THR A 470 26.53 -7.49 19.98
C THR A 470 25.59 -7.37 21.18
N GLY A 471 24.42 -6.77 20.99
CA GLY A 471 23.52 -6.37 22.07
C GLY A 471 22.28 -7.25 22.29
N TYR A 472 21.88 -8.03 21.29
CA TYR A 472 20.60 -8.73 21.29
C TYR A 472 20.43 -9.69 22.47
N ARG A 473 19.27 -9.61 23.12
CA ARG A 473 18.95 -10.41 24.31
C ARG A 473 17.89 -11.48 24.10
N GLY A 474 17.31 -11.60 22.90
CA GLY A 474 16.21 -12.53 22.60
C GLY A 474 16.62 -14.00 22.44
N GLY A 475 17.74 -14.41 23.03
CA GLY A 475 18.30 -15.76 22.99
C GLY A 475 18.99 -16.19 24.30
N LYS A 476 18.53 -15.65 25.45
CA LYS A 476 18.86 -16.19 26.79
C LYS A 476 17.65 -16.82 27.44
#